data_AF-A0A420VDI2-F1
#
_entry.id   AF-A0A420VDI2-F1
#
_cell.length_a   1.000
_cell.length_b   1.000
_cell.length_c   1.000
_cell.angle_alpha   90.00
_cell.angle_beta   90.00
_cell.angle_gamma   90.00
#
_symmetry.space_group_name_H-M   'P 1'
#
loop_
_entity.id
_entity.type
_entity.pdbx_description
1 polymer ?
#
loop_
_entity_poly.entity_id
_entity_poly.type
_entity_poly.pdbx_seq_one_letter_code
_entity_poly.pdbx_strand_id
1 'polypeptide(L)'
;MLEIYPTPSGREIHCKIYMDPGKRIIHVLDLAKNDTMTVTNGIEHIQHEILKRHGLIGSVADWTWVLYGTEGIATTFDHGAFQIAPGKILHWPFLVECYERIQSSKK
;
A
#
# COMPACT_ATOMS: atom_id res chain seq x y z
N MET A 1 11.44 -2.16 -3.36
CA MET A 1 12.07 -3.24 -2.56
C MET A 1 10.96 -3.96 -1.79
N LEU A 2 11.06 -5.27 -1.52
CA LEU A 2 10.11 -5.93 -0.62
C LEU A 2 10.34 -5.42 0.80
N GLU A 3 9.26 -5.04 1.47
CA GLU A 3 9.24 -4.61 2.85
C GLU A 3 8.23 -5.47 3.64
N ILE A 4 8.58 -5.76 4.90
CA ILE A 4 7.78 -6.62 5.79
C ILE A 4 7.48 -5.83 7.05
N TYR A 5 6.21 -5.85 7.43
CA TYR A 5 5.68 -5.16 8.59
C TYR A 5 4.91 -6.14 9.49
N PRO A 6 5.32 -6.35 10.75
CA PRO A 6 4.55 -7.16 11.68
C PRO A 6 3.28 -6.43 12.10
N THR A 7 2.20 -7.18 12.32
CA THR A 7 0.92 -6.65 12.83
C THR A 7 0.67 -7.15 14.26
N PRO A 8 -0.17 -6.46 15.06
CA PRO A 8 -0.53 -6.92 16.40
C PRO A 8 -1.16 -8.32 16.43
N SER A 9 -1.76 -8.76 15.31
CA SER A 9 -2.34 -10.10 15.17
C SER A 9 -1.32 -11.24 15.04
N GLY A 10 -0.02 -10.92 14.97
CA GLY A 10 1.04 -11.89 14.68
C GLY A 10 1.20 -12.22 13.19
N ARG A 11 0.31 -11.74 12.32
CA ARG A 11 0.47 -11.81 10.87
C ARG A 11 1.40 -10.70 10.37
N GLU A 12 1.98 -10.91 9.20
CA GLU A 12 2.82 -9.92 8.52
C GLU A 12 2.11 -9.29 7.33
N ILE A 13 2.45 -8.05 7.01
CA ILE A 13 2.10 -7.38 5.76
C ILE A 13 3.35 -7.30 4.90
N HIS A 14 3.27 -7.87 3.71
CA HIS A 14 4.36 -7.87 2.73
C HIS A 14 3.99 -6.88 1.64
N CYS A 15 4.80 -5.84 1.45
CA CYS A 15 4.47 -4.78 0.49
C CYS A 15 5.71 -4.21 -0.21
N LYS A 16 5.48 -3.45 -1.27
CA LYS A 16 6.47 -2.52 -1.84
C LYS A 16 5.99 -1.09 -1.58
N ILE A 17 6.92 -0.22 -1.20
CA ILE A 17 6.64 1.21 -1.02
C ILE A 17 7.26 2.01 -2.17
N TYR A 18 6.50 2.96 -2.67
CA TYR A 18 6.99 4.04 -3.52
C TYR A 18 6.43 5.36 -2.98
N MET A 19 7.22 6.43 -2.99
CA MET A 19 6.85 7.69 -2.36
C MET A 19 7.02 8.82 -3.37
N ASP A 20 6.07 9.74 -3.37
CA ASP A 20 6.16 11.04 -4.03
C ASP A 20 6.08 12.13 -2.94
N PRO A 21 7.22 12.50 -2.30
CA PRO A 21 7.25 13.49 -1.23
C PRO A 21 6.77 14.87 -1.68
N GLY A 22 6.97 15.23 -2.95
CA GLY A 22 6.54 16.51 -3.51
C GLY A 22 5.02 16.66 -3.55
N LYS A 23 4.30 15.54 -3.75
CA LYS A 23 2.83 15.51 -3.73
C LYS A 23 2.24 15.00 -2.41
N ARG A 24 3.10 14.64 -1.44
CA ARG A 24 2.71 13.96 -0.20
C ARG A 24 1.89 12.69 -0.43
N ILE A 25 2.32 11.85 -1.36
CA ILE A 25 1.65 10.59 -1.68
C ILE A 25 2.57 9.40 -1.35
N ILE A 26 2.01 8.40 -0.68
CA ILE A 26 2.66 7.13 -0.42
C ILE A 26 1.88 6.04 -1.15
N HIS A 27 2.58 5.33 -2.01
CA HIS A 27 2.07 4.20 -2.75
C HIS A 27 2.49 2.91 -2.05
N VAL A 28 1.53 2.04 -1.76
CA VAL A 28 1.74 0.77 -1.08
C VAL A 28 1.19 -0.34 -1.97
N LEU A 29 2.08 -1.13 -2.56
CA LEU A 29 1.70 -2.29 -3.34
C LEU A 29 1.63 -3.53 -2.45
N ASP A 30 0.47 -4.15 -2.43
CA ASP A 30 0.23 -5.39 -1.73
C ASP A 30 0.96 -6.56 -2.41
N LEU A 31 1.83 -7.21 -1.67
CA LEU A 31 2.54 -8.40 -2.11
C LEU A 31 2.08 -9.67 -1.40
N ALA A 32 0.92 -9.63 -0.73
CA ALA A 32 0.37 -10.71 0.07
C ALA A 32 0.51 -12.09 -0.60
N LYS A 33 0.90 -13.04 0.24
CA LYS A 33 0.98 -14.49 -0.01
C LYS A 33 0.09 -15.21 1.01
N ASN A 34 -0.03 -16.54 0.89
CA ASN A 34 -0.73 -17.35 1.90
C ASN A 34 -0.24 -16.99 3.32
N ASP A 35 -1.18 -16.87 4.26
CA ASP A 35 -1.01 -16.47 5.67
C ASP A 35 -0.62 -15.01 5.98
N THR A 36 -0.33 -14.16 4.98
CA THR A 36 -0.05 -12.72 5.22
C THR A 36 -1.33 -11.88 5.25
N MET A 37 -1.33 -10.77 6.01
CA MET A 37 -2.41 -9.79 6.00
C MET A 37 -2.26 -8.88 4.76
N THR A 38 -3.38 -8.58 4.10
CA THR A 38 -3.39 -7.66 2.96
C THR A 38 -3.11 -6.23 3.42
N VAL A 39 -2.55 -5.42 2.54
CA VAL A 39 -2.29 -4.00 2.81
C VAL A 39 -3.58 -3.29 3.16
N THR A 40 -4.66 -3.52 2.42
CA THR A 40 -5.97 -2.88 2.67
C THR A 40 -6.47 -3.16 4.09
N ASN A 41 -6.30 -4.38 4.60
CA ASN A 41 -6.80 -4.76 5.93
C ASN A 41 -5.90 -4.31 7.08
N GLY A 42 -4.65 -3.95 6.80
CA GLY A 42 -3.67 -3.68 7.85
C GLY A 42 -2.94 -2.35 7.71
N ILE A 43 -3.31 -1.50 6.75
CA ILE A 43 -2.64 -0.23 6.49
C ILE A 43 -2.55 0.65 7.74
N GLU A 44 -3.64 0.76 8.51
CA GLU A 44 -3.71 1.53 9.75
C GLU A 44 -2.65 1.12 10.78
N HIS A 45 -2.24 -0.15 10.78
CA HIS A 45 -1.25 -0.66 11.71
C HIS A 45 0.20 -0.31 11.32
N ILE A 46 0.45 0.01 10.04
CA ILE A 46 1.81 0.15 9.50
C ILE A 46 2.14 1.57 9.04
N GLN A 47 1.16 2.48 8.92
CA GLN A 47 1.38 3.85 8.46
C GLN A 47 2.48 4.58 9.24
N HIS A 48 2.42 4.56 10.58
CA HIS A 48 3.43 5.21 11.42
C HIS A 48 4.82 4.61 11.27
N GLU A 49 4.91 3.28 11.16
CA GLU A 49 6.17 2.56 10.94
C GLU A 49 6.77 2.91 9.58
N ILE A 50 5.95 2.99 8.52
CA ILE A 50 6.37 3.41 7.17
C ILE A 50 6.96 4.83 7.22
N LEU A 51 6.24 5.80 7.80
CA LEU A 51 6.75 7.17 7.88
C LEU A 51 8.10 7.21 8.60
N LYS A 52 8.22 6.51 9.73
CA LYS A 52 9.45 6.43 10.53
C LYS A 52 10.61 5.79 9.76
N ARG A 53 10.40 4.63 9.13
CA ARG A 53 11.44 3.90 8.39
C ARG A 53 11.96 4.68 7.20
N HIS A 54 11.09 5.43 6.54
CA HIS A 54 11.44 6.22 5.35
C HIS A 54 11.80 7.68 5.66
N GLY A 55 11.87 8.06 6.94
CA GLY A 55 12.28 9.41 7.36
C GLY A 55 11.30 10.51 6.92
N LEU A 56 10.03 10.17 6.72
CA LEU A 56 9.00 11.09 6.28
C LEU A 56 8.52 11.96 7.45
N ILE A 57 8.47 13.26 7.23
CA ILE A 57 8.07 14.25 8.24
C ILE A 57 6.55 14.44 8.17
N GLY A 58 5.94 14.63 9.34
CA GLY A 58 4.50 14.88 9.49
C GLY A 58 3.77 13.73 10.17
N SER A 59 2.46 13.88 10.27
CA SER A 59 1.53 12.87 10.77
C SER A 59 1.05 11.96 9.64
N VAL A 60 0.44 10.83 9.96
CA VAL A 60 -0.17 9.93 8.95
C VAL A 60 -1.26 10.61 8.12
N ALA A 61 -1.94 11.60 8.67
CA ALA A 61 -2.96 12.40 8.00
C ALA A 61 -2.40 13.43 7.02
N ASP A 62 -1.10 13.75 7.10
CA ASP A 62 -0.43 14.64 6.15
C ASP A 62 -0.18 13.99 4.79
N TRP A 63 -0.35 12.67 4.69
CA TRP A 63 0.00 11.87 3.52
C TRP A 63 -1.24 11.21 2.92
N THR A 64 -1.35 11.25 1.59
CA THR A 64 -2.31 10.43 0.86
C THR A 64 -1.76 9.03 0.68
N TRP A 65 -2.50 8.01 1.10
CA TRP A 65 -2.11 6.61 0.99
C TRP A 65 -2.84 5.95 -0.17
N VAL A 66 -2.10 5.54 -1.20
CA VAL A 66 -2.65 4.83 -2.36
C VAL A 66 -2.24 3.36 -2.27
N LEU A 67 -3.21 2.48 -2.09
CA LEU A 67 -3.04 1.06 -1.87
C LEU A 67 -3.39 0.29 -3.13
N TYR A 68 -2.47 -0.52 -3.61
CA TYR A 68 -2.64 -1.35 -4.80
C TYR A 68 -2.87 -2.78 -4.33
N GLY A 69 -4.13 -3.20 -4.35
CA GLY A 69 -4.52 -4.53 -3.88
C GLY A 69 -4.30 -5.63 -4.91
N THR A 70 -4.40 -6.87 -4.47
CA THR A 70 -4.28 -8.07 -5.32
C THR A 70 -5.46 -8.27 -6.28
N GLU A 71 -6.52 -7.46 -6.17
CA GLU A 71 -7.70 -7.48 -7.04
C GLU A 71 -7.57 -6.53 -8.25
N GLY A 72 -6.46 -5.79 -8.35
CA GLY A 72 -6.20 -4.89 -9.49
C GLY A 72 -6.89 -3.54 -9.38
N ILE A 73 -7.42 -3.25 -8.20
CA ILE A 73 -8.02 -1.97 -7.84
C ILE A 73 -7.03 -1.21 -6.97
N ALA A 74 -6.79 0.05 -7.33
CA ALA A 74 -6.09 1.00 -6.49
C ALA A 74 -7.11 1.77 -5.64
N THR A 75 -6.87 1.84 -4.34
CA THR A 75 -7.73 2.57 -3.39
C THR A 75 -6.93 3.64 -2.67
N THR A 76 -7.57 4.75 -2.31
CA THR A 76 -7.02 5.69 -1.33
C THR A 76 -7.54 5.35 0.05
N PHE A 77 -6.66 5.43 1.04
CA PHE A 77 -7.03 5.37 2.44
C PHE A 77 -6.81 6.76 3.08
N ASP A 78 -7.91 7.38 3.49
CA ASP A 78 -7.92 8.74 4.03
C ASP A 78 -8.88 8.81 5.22
N HIS A 79 -8.38 9.24 6.38
CA HIS A 79 -9.14 9.38 7.64
C HIS A 79 -10.06 8.17 7.99
N GLY A 80 -9.59 6.93 7.81
CA GLY A 80 -10.38 5.73 8.13
C GLY A 80 -11.36 5.30 7.03
N ALA A 81 -11.36 5.96 5.86
CA ALA A 81 -12.22 5.63 4.74
C ALA A 81 -11.42 5.17 3.51
N PHE A 82 -11.94 4.13 2.86
CA PHE A 82 -11.44 3.66 1.57
C PHE A 82 -12.25 4.25 0.42
N GLN A 83 -11.57 4.71 -0.62
CA GLN A 83 -12.19 5.19 -1.86
C GLN A 83 -11.40 4.67 -3.06
N ILE A 84 -12.01 4.60 -4.25
CA ILE A 84 -11.26 4.28 -5.47
C ILE A 84 -10.28 5.41 -5.76
N ALA A 85 -9.00 5.07 -5.97
CA ALA A 85 -7.97 6.06 -6.23
C ALA A 85 -8.18 6.70 -7.62
N PRO A 86 -8.18 8.05 -7.72
CA PRO A 86 -8.35 8.72 -9.00
C PRO A 86 -7.13 8.48 -9.90
N GLY A 87 -7.35 8.24 -11.20
CA GLY A 87 -6.30 7.87 -12.17
C GLY A 87 -5.06 8.79 -12.16
N LYS A 88 -5.26 10.10 -11.91
CA LYS A 88 -4.20 11.12 -11.90
C LYS A 88 -3.16 10.97 -10.78
N ILE A 89 -3.47 10.22 -9.73
CA ILE A 89 -2.55 9.98 -8.61
C ILE A 89 -1.95 8.58 -8.66
N LEU A 90 -2.24 7.78 -9.69
CA LEU A 90 -1.75 6.41 -9.75
C LEU A 90 -0.28 6.36 -10.14
N HIS A 91 0.43 5.43 -9.52
CA HIS A 91 1.78 5.04 -9.85
C HIS A 91 1.69 3.87 -10.82
N TRP A 92 1.88 4.17 -12.11
CA TRP A 92 1.70 3.20 -13.20
C TRP A 92 2.48 1.88 -13.00
N PRO A 93 3.77 1.91 -12.59
CA PRO A 93 4.51 0.67 -12.39
C PRO A 93 3.88 -0.27 -11.36
N PHE A 94 3.29 0.26 -10.28
CA PHE A 94 2.60 -0.57 -9.28
C PHE A 94 1.29 -1.14 -9.81
N LEU A 95 0.53 -0.34 -10.58
CA LEU A 95 -0.71 -0.82 -11.17
C LEU A 95 -0.45 -1.91 -12.22
N VAL A 96 0.59 -1.77 -13.06
CA VAL A 96 1.03 -2.82 -14.00
C VAL A 96 1.40 -4.10 -13.25
N GLU A 97 2.22 -4.00 -12.20
CA GLU A 97 2.63 -5.15 -11.40
C GLU A 97 1.41 -5.87 -10.77
N CYS A 98 0.43 -5.12 -10.26
CA CYS A 98 -0.85 -5.68 -9.80
C CYS A 98 -1.55 -6.50 -10.89
N TYR A 99 -1.68 -5.93 -12.10
CA TYR A 99 -2.34 -6.61 -13.22
C TYR A 99 -1.62 -7.90 -13.62
N GLU A 100 -0.28 -7.87 -13.75
CA GLU A 100 0.51 -9.06 -14.12
C GLU A 100 0.36 -10.20 -13.11
N ARG A 101 0.29 -9.88 -11.82
CA ARG A 101 0.05 -10.86 -10.75
C ARG A 101 -1.31 -11.52 -10.87
N ILE A 102 -2.35 -10.75 -11.18
CA ILE A 102 -3.73 -11.27 -11.36
C ILE A 102 -3.82 -12.20 -12.56
N GLN A 103 -3.14 -11.87 -13.66
CA GLN A 103 -3.14 -12.73 -14.84
C GLN A 103 -2.37 -14.04 -14.59
N SER A 104 -1.33 -13.99 -13.77
CA SER A 104 -0.52 -15.16 -13.42
C SER A 104 -1.23 -16.13 -12.47
N SER A 105 -2.13 -15.65 -11.60
CA SER A 105 -2.87 -16.51 -10.66
C SER A 105 -4.08 -17.23 -11.28
N LYS A 106 -4.47 -16.87 -12.50
CA LYS A 106 -5.59 -17.50 -13.25
C LYS A 106 -5.16 -18.67 -14.14
N LYS A 107 -3.86 -18.97 -14.21
CA LYS A 107 -3.29 -20.09 -14.97
C LYS A 107 -2.97 -21.25 -14.03
#